data_AF-A0A9P9SNG7-F1
#
_entry.id   AF-A0A9P9SNG7-F1
#
_cell.length_a   1.000
_cell.length_b   1.000
_cell.length_c   1.000
_cell.angle_alpha   90.00
_cell.angle_beta   90.00
_cell.angle_gamma   90.00
#
_symmetry.space_group_name_H-M   'P 1'
#
loop_
_entity.id
_entity.type
_entity.pdbx_description
1 polymer ?
#
loop_
_entity_poly.entity_id
_entity_poly.type
_entity_poly.pdbx_seq_one_letter_code
_entity_poly.pdbx_strand_id
1 'polypeptide(L)'
;MEDAVRPTTKAFKAMYERGFLTWYNLYSLTLLETEESHLFWDTLLQSKNTLLSHPSFLPDLALDKSFSNTILARGISTWRTTTTEQLPCDPPSFNQDFCVQVAEDCPVILELSNSRFGSEFLDLLQERDGRQEGEGDHIAILILAWTYILSARWAELIPGVNGVKYSACQARWANEAILSEKMLVDLGDIDDGAARWWEAVLATEGGWSANTLSDKGHVLYSPWYMKVVSERPFILLCSSGSPLGLEQCSAASFTAALAYLYSYVEYHDVAGQSQAALAATLLLPVARFENRRILLPIHRSPQTPQRGTKTIQKSPMCCKDPKQIDNLLTLSCNAIGIKSLLNSIFFESGVESNICGAWLQGTFEFLDSNLLQDGHLLFQVLVKRDPALAFLWLGAFITGAQNRALREARQGWWKIDLNVAAWTRTLVSFVQEPVADLRLEAGFGFVPGFGEEEISRADECRLLYLAHEKGYTTPPIFPFAPFGRAALQDTNIEVRRHAKCEARHGLEVESLTWRRRDSQVSTSISPGIPLRAKNGVPRKGDLAITYENLDYEDDDCSEMVTRNIFTWLRDEDGFPVAEKAIREHEWIDNLDDDDDCLITGDTRSTVGGDLHGWLRKTATWRSNSL
;
A
#
# COMPACT_ATOMS: atom_id res chain seq x y z
N MET A 1 -32.68 -9.15 25.93
CA MET A 1 -31.29 -9.52 26.21
C MET A 1 -30.48 -8.71 25.22
N GLU A 2 -29.49 -7.94 25.68
CA GLU A 2 -28.62 -7.23 24.73
C GLU A 2 -27.83 -8.27 23.93
N ASP A 3 -27.68 -8.04 22.63
CA ASP A 3 -26.85 -8.88 21.77
C ASP A 3 -25.41 -8.83 22.28
N ALA A 4 -24.77 -9.99 22.44
CA ALA A 4 -23.43 -10.09 23.01
C ALA A 4 -22.32 -9.64 22.06
N VAL A 5 -22.62 -9.54 20.76
CA VAL A 5 -21.67 -9.19 19.71
C VAL A 5 -22.08 -7.90 19.01
N ARG A 6 -23.35 -7.77 18.60
CA ARG A 6 -23.79 -6.61 17.82
C ARG A 6 -23.87 -5.36 18.68
N PRO A 7 -23.37 -4.21 18.19
CA PRO A 7 -23.52 -2.95 18.87
C PRO A 7 -25.00 -2.50 18.88
N THR A 8 -25.37 -1.71 19.88
CA THR A 8 -26.70 -1.09 19.90
C THR A 8 -26.89 -0.18 18.67
N THR A 9 -28.13 -0.02 18.19
CA THR A 9 -28.47 0.90 17.09
C THR A 9 -27.92 2.32 17.30
N LYS A 10 -27.90 2.77 18.56
CA LYS A 10 -27.33 4.08 18.95
C LYS A 10 -25.81 4.11 18.76
N ALA A 11 -25.10 3.05 19.19
CA ALA A 11 -23.65 2.94 19.00
C ALA A 11 -23.29 2.85 17.52
N PHE A 12 -24.01 2.01 16.76
CA PHE A 12 -23.83 1.88 15.31
C PHE A 12 -23.99 3.23 14.60
N LYS A 13 -25.10 3.94 14.87
CA LYS A 13 -25.33 5.28 14.32
C LYS A 13 -24.22 6.27 14.69
N ALA A 14 -23.77 6.26 15.96
CA ALA A 14 -22.70 7.14 16.40
C ALA A 14 -21.36 6.83 15.69
N MET A 15 -21.07 5.57 15.41
CA MET A 15 -19.87 5.18 14.67
C MET A 15 -19.95 5.56 13.20
N TYR A 16 -21.12 5.42 12.58
CA TYR A 16 -21.40 5.93 11.24
C TYR A 16 -21.19 7.46 11.18
N GLU A 17 -21.76 8.22 12.13
CA GLU A 17 -21.53 9.67 12.24
C GLU A 17 -20.03 9.99 12.37
N ARG A 18 -19.29 9.20 13.15
CA ARG A 18 -17.84 9.38 13.34
C ARG A 18 -17.09 9.22 12.02
N GLY A 19 -17.39 8.16 11.25
CA GLY A 19 -16.82 7.93 9.92
C GLY A 19 -17.10 9.09 8.97
N PHE A 20 -18.38 9.45 8.83
CA PHE A 20 -18.81 10.55 7.96
C PHE A 20 -18.11 11.88 8.31
N LEU A 21 -18.12 12.26 9.59
CA LEU A 21 -17.54 13.52 10.05
C LEU A 21 -16.03 13.57 9.90
N THR A 22 -15.32 12.45 10.07
CA THR A 22 -13.85 12.43 9.86
C THR A 22 -13.50 12.88 8.44
N TRP A 23 -14.17 12.34 7.44
CA TRP A 23 -13.87 12.67 6.04
C TRP A 23 -14.43 14.02 5.61
N TYR A 24 -15.62 14.40 6.09
CA TYR A 24 -16.15 15.75 5.86
C TYR A 24 -15.23 16.85 6.41
N ASN A 25 -14.63 16.65 7.58
CA ASN A 25 -13.71 17.63 8.15
C ASN A 25 -12.43 17.77 7.30
N LEU A 26 -11.93 16.68 6.71
CA LEU A 26 -10.80 16.73 5.76
C LEU A 26 -11.16 17.48 4.48
N TYR A 27 -12.38 17.28 3.97
CA TYR A 27 -12.91 18.06 2.87
C TYR A 27 -13.02 19.56 3.21
N SER A 28 -13.54 19.90 4.38
CA SER A 28 -13.65 21.29 4.83
C SER A 28 -12.28 21.97 4.91
N LEU A 29 -11.24 21.25 5.38
CA LEU A 29 -9.87 21.75 5.36
C LEU A 29 -9.35 22.00 3.94
N THR A 30 -9.80 21.19 2.96
CA THR A 30 -9.44 21.36 1.55
C THR A 30 -10.02 22.65 0.98
N LEU A 31 -11.26 23.00 1.34
CA LEU A 31 -11.91 24.24 0.90
C LEU A 31 -11.32 25.50 1.53
N LEU A 32 -10.74 25.41 2.73
CA LEU A 32 -10.13 26.58 3.38
C LEU A 32 -8.75 26.94 2.79
N GLU A 33 -8.08 25.98 2.15
CA GLU A 33 -6.72 26.13 1.63
C GLU A 33 -6.66 26.49 0.13
N THR A 34 -7.80 26.64 -0.55
CA THR A 34 -7.84 26.90 -2.00
C THR A 34 -7.10 28.18 -2.43
N GLU A 35 -6.85 29.14 -1.53
CA GLU A 35 -6.05 30.34 -1.83
C GLU A 35 -4.52 30.10 -1.88
N GLU A 36 -3.98 29.01 -1.31
CA GLU A 36 -2.53 28.69 -1.27
C GLU A 36 -2.17 27.42 -2.08
N SER A 37 -2.83 27.27 -3.23
CA SER A 37 -2.83 26.06 -4.03
C SER A 37 -1.47 25.57 -4.55
N HIS A 38 -0.46 26.44 -4.68
CA HIS A 38 0.90 26.02 -5.09
C HIS A 38 1.68 25.33 -3.97
N LEU A 39 1.41 25.69 -2.71
CA LEU A 39 2.12 25.14 -1.55
C LEU A 39 1.80 23.66 -1.34
N PHE A 40 0.58 23.22 -1.68
CA PHE A 40 0.15 21.83 -1.53
C PHE A 40 0.97 20.86 -2.39
N TRP A 41 1.23 21.19 -3.66
CA TRP A 41 2.01 20.34 -4.56
C TRP A 41 3.49 20.34 -4.21
N ASP A 42 4.05 21.49 -3.82
CA ASP A 42 5.41 21.56 -3.31
C ASP A 42 5.58 20.75 -2.02
N THR A 43 4.59 20.79 -1.12
CA THR A 43 4.56 19.97 0.11
C THR A 43 4.37 18.48 -0.19
N LEU A 44 3.55 18.14 -1.18
CA LEU A 44 3.33 16.76 -1.65
C LEU A 44 4.59 16.15 -2.27
N LEU A 45 5.38 16.97 -2.96
CA LEU A 45 6.66 16.57 -3.54
C LEU A 45 7.77 16.48 -2.50
N GLN A 46 7.69 17.28 -1.43
CA GLN A 46 8.59 17.20 -0.27
C GLN A 46 8.24 16.05 0.69
N SER A 47 6.97 15.60 0.76
CA SER A 47 6.54 14.52 1.65
C SER A 47 7.17 13.17 1.32
N LYS A 48 7.72 13.00 0.11
CA LYS A 48 8.57 11.86 -0.26
C LYS A 48 9.72 11.64 0.71
N ASN A 49 10.27 12.73 1.27
CA ASN A 49 11.38 12.67 2.20
C ASN A 49 11.01 11.98 3.52
N THR A 50 9.72 11.94 3.87
CA THR A 50 9.22 11.28 5.10
C THR A 50 9.14 9.77 4.99
N LEU A 51 9.11 9.21 3.77
CA LEU A 51 9.14 7.78 3.55
C LEU A 51 10.57 7.20 3.55
N LEU A 52 11.64 8.02 3.55
CA LEU A 52 12.99 7.62 3.13
C LEU A 52 13.82 6.72 4.07
N SER A 53 13.30 6.29 5.23
CA SER A 53 14.04 5.42 6.16
C SER A 53 13.90 3.91 5.89
N HIS A 54 13.36 3.52 4.73
CA HIS A 54 13.12 2.13 4.35
C HIS A 54 14.37 1.49 3.71
N PRO A 55 14.46 0.14 3.68
CA PRO A 55 15.60 -0.57 3.10
C PRO A 55 15.76 -0.35 1.59
N SER A 56 17.00 -0.50 1.13
CA SER A 56 17.37 -0.66 -0.28
C SER A 56 17.87 -2.08 -0.55
N PHE A 57 17.76 -2.56 -1.79
CA PHE A 57 18.44 -3.78 -2.22
C PHE A 57 19.96 -3.66 -2.13
N LEU A 58 20.62 -4.77 -1.83
CA LEU A 58 22.08 -4.86 -1.75
C LEU A 58 22.62 -5.64 -2.96
N PRO A 59 23.80 -5.30 -3.52
CA PRO A 59 24.36 -5.99 -4.69
C PRO A 59 24.52 -7.51 -4.55
N ASP A 60 24.73 -8.00 -3.32
CA ASP A 60 24.99 -9.43 -3.02
C ASP A 60 23.75 -10.19 -2.53
N LEU A 61 22.55 -9.75 -2.92
CA LEU A 61 21.28 -10.32 -2.48
C LEU A 61 21.19 -11.82 -2.78
N ALA A 62 20.71 -12.61 -1.81
CA ALA A 62 20.31 -13.99 -2.05
C ALA A 62 18.95 -13.99 -2.73
N LEU A 63 18.94 -14.48 -3.97
CA LEU A 63 17.74 -14.58 -4.80
C LEU A 63 17.26 -16.01 -4.81
N ASP A 64 15.97 -16.20 -4.58
CA ASP A 64 15.28 -17.46 -4.81
C ASP A 64 14.75 -17.49 -6.24
N LYS A 65 15.41 -18.28 -7.09
CA LYS A 65 15.11 -18.44 -8.52
C LYS A 65 14.43 -19.78 -8.83
N SER A 66 13.95 -20.48 -7.81
CA SER A 66 13.33 -21.82 -7.93
C SER A 66 11.96 -21.80 -8.62
N PHE A 67 11.27 -20.66 -8.58
CA PHE A 67 9.99 -20.46 -9.24
C PHE A 67 10.18 -20.14 -10.74
N SER A 68 9.28 -20.66 -11.58
CA SER A 68 9.35 -20.46 -13.04
C SER A 68 8.89 -19.06 -13.46
N ASN A 69 8.00 -18.44 -12.70
CA ASN A 69 7.31 -17.20 -13.04
C ASN A 69 7.79 -15.98 -12.25
N THR A 70 8.63 -16.15 -11.23
CA THR A 70 9.10 -15.04 -10.40
C THR A 70 10.46 -15.31 -9.76
N ILE A 71 11.17 -14.25 -9.38
CA ILE A 71 12.35 -14.32 -8.50
C ILE A 71 12.04 -13.53 -7.23
N LEU A 72 12.37 -14.13 -6.08
CA LEU A 72 12.12 -13.53 -4.78
C LEU A 72 13.42 -13.12 -4.11
N ALA A 73 13.44 -11.90 -3.57
CA ALA A 73 14.40 -11.49 -2.55
C ALA A 73 13.83 -11.82 -1.17
N ARG A 74 14.62 -12.50 -0.33
CA ARG A 74 14.21 -12.87 1.04
C ARG A 74 14.93 -12.02 2.08
N GLY A 75 14.19 -11.58 3.08
CA GLY A 75 14.73 -10.84 4.22
C GLY A 75 14.11 -11.30 5.53
N ILE A 76 14.67 -10.78 6.62
CA ILE A 76 14.26 -11.04 7.99
C ILE A 76 14.10 -9.67 8.67
N SER A 77 12.93 -9.40 9.25
CA SER A 77 12.74 -8.31 10.19
C SER A 77 12.86 -8.83 11.61
N THR A 78 13.62 -8.12 12.45
CA THR A 78 13.75 -8.42 13.87
C THR A 78 12.92 -7.41 14.66
N TRP A 79 12.04 -7.93 15.50
CA TRP A 79 11.08 -7.15 16.27
C TRP A 79 11.38 -7.30 17.76
N ARG A 80 11.42 -6.15 18.44
CA ARG A 80 11.48 -6.05 19.89
C ARG A 80 10.07 -5.83 20.42
N THR A 81 9.79 -6.47 21.55
CA THR A 81 8.45 -6.57 22.17
C THR A 81 8.31 -5.70 23.42
N THR A 82 9.40 -5.06 23.85
CA THR A 82 9.47 -4.18 25.02
C THR A 82 10.13 -2.87 24.63
N THR A 83 9.46 -1.75 24.91
CA THR A 83 9.86 -0.40 24.43
C THR A 83 10.82 0.32 25.40
N THR A 84 11.10 -0.25 26.57
CA THR A 84 11.95 0.38 27.60
C THR A 84 13.09 -0.56 28.02
N GLU A 85 14.34 -0.13 27.82
CA GLU A 85 15.56 -0.87 28.20
C GLU A 85 15.78 -0.98 29.73
N GLN A 86 14.97 -0.28 30.53
CA GLN A 86 15.24 -0.03 31.96
C GLN A 86 14.78 -1.16 32.89
N LEU A 87 13.92 -2.06 32.42
CA LEU A 87 13.39 -3.17 33.22
C LEU A 87 13.48 -4.48 32.42
N PRO A 88 14.14 -5.53 32.95
CA PRO A 88 14.16 -6.83 32.30
C PRO A 88 12.74 -7.41 32.31
N CYS A 89 12.17 -7.58 31.12
CA CYS A 89 10.97 -8.37 30.91
C CYS A 89 11.24 -9.47 29.87
N ASP A 90 10.50 -10.57 29.97
CA ASP A 90 10.77 -11.83 29.28
C ASP A 90 10.26 -12.00 27.83
N PRO A 91 9.43 -11.14 27.20
CA PRO A 91 8.94 -11.50 25.87
C PRO A 91 10.13 -11.43 24.89
N PRO A 92 10.46 -12.52 24.19
CA PRO A 92 11.63 -12.57 23.35
C PRO A 92 11.47 -11.60 22.17
N SER A 93 12.59 -11.06 21.68
CA SER A 93 12.57 -10.54 20.32
C SER A 93 12.33 -11.69 19.35
N PHE A 94 11.60 -11.43 18.28
CA PHE A 94 11.29 -12.44 17.27
C PHE A 94 11.67 -11.97 15.88
N ASN A 95 11.88 -12.95 15.00
CA ASN A 95 12.23 -12.73 13.61
C ASN A 95 11.04 -13.08 12.73
N GLN A 96 10.71 -12.20 11.79
CA GLN A 96 9.67 -12.45 10.80
C GLN A 96 10.30 -12.46 9.41
N ASP A 97 10.06 -13.55 8.69
CA ASP A 97 10.49 -13.66 7.29
C ASP A 97 9.58 -12.82 6.39
N PHE A 98 10.19 -12.13 5.44
CA PHE A 98 9.47 -11.44 4.37
C PHE A 98 10.13 -11.69 3.01
N CYS A 99 9.33 -11.56 1.96
CA CYS A 99 9.81 -11.71 0.60
C CYS A 99 9.29 -10.60 -0.30
N VAL A 100 10.09 -10.22 -1.28
CA VAL A 100 9.77 -9.18 -2.26
C VAL A 100 10.03 -9.74 -3.65
N GLN A 101 9.07 -9.55 -4.56
CA GLN A 101 9.18 -10.00 -5.94
C GLN A 101 10.09 -9.04 -6.72
N VAL A 102 11.24 -9.54 -7.19
CA VAL A 102 12.23 -8.71 -7.90
C VAL A 102 12.28 -8.97 -9.40
N ALA A 103 11.63 -10.03 -9.91
CA ALA A 103 11.45 -10.27 -11.34
C ALA A 103 10.22 -11.13 -11.59
N GLU A 104 9.57 -10.98 -12.74
CA GLU A 104 8.36 -11.74 -13.09
C GLU A 104 8.23 -12.01 -14.60
N ASP A 105 7.42 -13.00 -14.98
CA ASP A 105 7.24 -13.44 -16.37
C ASP A 105 6.25 -12.59 -17.19
N CYS A 106 5.47 -11.73 -16.53
CA CYS A 106 4.42 -10.93 -17.17
C CYS A 106 4.73 -9.42 -17.15
N PRO A 107 4.79 -8.74 -18.31
CA PRO A 107 4.94 -7.28 -18.37
C PRO A 107 3.65 -6.56 -17.99
N VAL A 108 3.78 -5.31 -17.54
CA VAL A 108 2.63 -4.40 -17.41
C VAL A 108 2.23 -3.89 -18.80
N ILE A 109 0.94 -3.80 -19.08
CA ILE A 109 0.43 -3.27 -20.35
C ILE A 109 -0.01 -1.82 -20.14
N LEU A 110 0.60 -0.91 -20.90
CA LEU A 110 0.15 0.46 -21.06
C LEU A 110 -0.61 0.59 -22.37
N GLU A 111 -1.86 1.00 -22.30
CA GLU A 111 -2.73 1.22 -23.44
C GLU A 111 -3.01 2.72 -23.59
N LEU A 112 -2.57 3.28 -24.72
CA LEU A 112 -2.74 4.70 -25.04
C LEU A 112 -4.01 4.87 -25.87
N SER A 113 -4.98 5.62 -25.35
CA SER A 113 -6.30 5.77 -25.97
C SER A 113 -6.73 7.24 -26.06
N ASN A 114 -7.61 7.53 -27.02
CA ASN A 114 -8.30 8.83 -27.11
C ASN A 114 -9.46 8.96 -26.10
N SER A 115 -9.76 7.92 -25.32
CA SER A 115 -10.84 7.95 -24.34
C SER A 115 -10.58 8.99 -23.25
N ARG A 116 -11.58 9.82 -22.95
CA ARG A 116 -11.54 10.81 -21.86
C ARG A 116 -11.60 10.21 -20.45
N PHE A 117 -11.68 8.89 -20.32
CA PHE A 117 -11.72 8.22 -19.03
C PHE A 117 -10.40 8.46 -18.28
N GLY A 118 -10.46 9.22 -17.18
CA GLY A 118 -9.29 9.60 -16.38
C GLY A 118 -8.54 10.83 -16.88
N SER A 119 -8.97 11.48 -17.97
CA SER A 119 -8.31 12.70 -18.45
C SER A 119 -8.56 13.89 -17.53
N GLU A 120 -9.73 13.97 -16.88
CA GLU A 120 -10.10 15.10 -16.01
C GLU A 120 -9.08 15.33 -14.88
N PHE A 121 -8.58 14.28 -14.24
CA PHE A 121 -7.54 14.41 -13.21
C PHE A 121 -6.20 14.91 -13.79
N LEU A 122 -5.81 14.43 -14.97
CA LEU A 122 -4.57 14.82 -15.64
C LEU A 122 -4.65 16.23 -16.24
N ASP A 123 -5.80 16.60 -16.79
CA ASP A 123 -6.11 17.92 -17.34
C ASP A 123 -6.03 18.97 -16.21
N LEU A 124 -6.57 18.67 -15.02
CA LEU A 124 -6.47 19.54 -13.84
C LEU A 124 -5.05 19.64 -13.26
N LEU A 125 -4.22 18.60 -13.40
CA LEU A 125 -2.79 18.70 -13.08
C LEU A 125 -2.09 19.72 -14.00
N GLN A 126 -2.50 19.82 -15.27
CA GLN A 126 -1.92 20.75 -16.24
C GLN A 126 -2.33 22.20 -16.01
N GLU A 127 -3.62 22.46 -15.80
CA GLU A 127 -4.14 23.83 -15.58
C GLU A 127 -3.45 24.52 -14.39
N ARG A 128 -3.12 23.75 -13.35
CA ARG A 128 -2.55 24.26 -12.09
C ARG A 128 -1.03 24.42 -12.10
N ASP A 129 -0.33 23.74 -13.01
CA ASP A 129 1.07 24.05 -13.38
C ASP A 129 1.17 25.38 -14.18
N GLY A 130 0.06 26.11 -14.36
CA GLY A 130 0.01 27.38 -15.07
C GLY A 130 0.11 27.23 -16.59
N ARG A 131 -0.16 26.02 -17.09
CA ARG A 131 -0.12 25.65 -18.51
C ARG A 131 -1.46 25.95 -19.16
N GLN A 132 -1.43 26.51 -20.37
CA GLN A 132 -2.64 26.80 -21.15
C GLN A 132 -3.16 25.52 -21.82
N GLU A 133 -4.47 25.47 -22.06
CA GLU A 133 -5.08 24.47 -22.94
C GLU A 133 -4.30 24.40 -24.27
N GLY A 134 -3.59 23.29 -24.50
CA GLY A 134 -2.77 23.07 -25.70
C GLY A 134 -1.27 22.87 -25.46
N GLU A 135 -0.75 23.10 -24.25
CA GLU A 135 0.56 22.57 -23.83
C GLU A 135 0.41 21.06 -23.54
N GLY A 136 1.13 20.20 -24.28
CA GLY A 136 0.86 18.77 -24.30
C GLY A 136 1.06 18.02 -22.97
N ASP A 137 0.37 16.87 -22.82
CA ASP A 137 0.54 15.95 -21.68
C ASP A 137 1.79 15.07 -21.84
N HIS A 138 2.83 15.27 -21.04
CA HIS A 138 4.06 14.48 -21.13
C HIS A 138 4.06 13.25 -20.21
N ILE A 139 3.01 13.00 -19.41
CA ILE A 139 2.98 11.93 -18.41
C ILE A 139 3.29 10.56 -18.99
N ALA A 140 2.69 10.19 -20.13
CA ALA A 140 2.94 8.90 -20.77
C ALA A 140 4.41 8.74 -21.21
N ILE A 141 4.99 9.77 -21.81
CA ILE A 141 6.40 9.81 -22.26
C ILE A 141 7.32 9.66 -21.05
N LEU A 142 7.02 10.40 -19.98
CA LEU A 142 7.81 10.41 -18.75
C LEU A 142 7.70 9.07 -18.00
N ILE A 143 6.53 8.41 -18.00
CA ILE A 143 6.38 7.05 -17.45
C ILE A 143 7.27 6.08 -18.23
N LEU A 144 7.25 6.12 -19.57
CA LEU A 144 8.11 5.25 -20.38
C LEU A 144 9.60 5.49 -20.09
N ALA A 145 10.02 6.74 -19.95
CA ALA A 145 11.39 7.06 -19.55
C ALA A 145 11.74 6.52 -18.14
N TRP A 146 10.86 6.71 -17.16
CA TRP A 146 11.06 6.19 -15.80
C TRP A 146 11.07 4.66 -15.76
N THR A 147 10.26 3.96 -16.55
CA THR A 147 10.29 2.49 -16.62
C THR A 147 11.66 1.98 -17.04
N TYR A 148 12.31 2.63 -18.01
CA TYR A 148 13.67 2.33 -18.42
C TYR A 148 14.65 2.60 -17.28
N ILE A 149 14.60 3.78 -16.67
CA ILE A 149 15.53 4.20 -15.62
C ILE A 149 15.49 3.25 -14.42
N LEU A 150 14.29 2.91 -13.93
CA LEU A 150 14.12 1.97 -12.84
C LEU A 150 14.59 0.57 -13.21
N SER A 151 14.32 0.12 -14.44
CA SER A 151 14.79 -1.18 -14.95
C SER A 151 16.32 -1.24 -15.13
N ALA A 152 16.94 -0.14 -15.54
CA ALA A 152 18.39 -0.02 -15.65
C ALA A 152 19.04 -0.08 -14.27
N ARG A 153 18.49 0.66 -13.30
CA ARG A 153 18.97 0.62 -11.91
C ARG A 153 18.78 -0.76 -11.27
N TRP A 154 17.64 -1.38 -11.52
CA TRP A 154 17.38 -2.77 -11.12
C TRP A 154 18.43 -3.73 -11.68
N ALA A 155 18.81 -3.59 -12.95
CA ALA A 155 19.82 -4.45 -13.57
C ALA A 155 21.24 -4.23 -12.99
N GLU A 156 21.53 -3.03 -12.47
CA GLU A 156 22.78 -2.75 -11.75
C GLU A 156 22.78 -3.35 -10.32
N LEU A 157 21.62 -3.42 -9.67
CA LEU A 157 21.49 -3.88 -8.28
C LEU A 157 21.29 -5.39 -8.13
N ILE A 158 20.55 -6.02 -9.04
CA ILE A 158 20.11 -7.40 -8.88
C ILE A 158 21.13 -8.37 -9.49
N PRO A 159 21.68 -9.30 -8.69
CA PRO A 159 22.75 -10.18 -9.16
C PRO A 159 22.27 -11.19 -10.22
N GLY A 160 23.06 -11.34 -11.28
CA GLY A 160 22.79 -12.26 -12.39
C GLY A 160 21.79 -11.73 -13.42
N VAL A 161 21.50 -10.43 -13.39
CA VAL A 161 20.82 -9.75 -14.50
C VAL A 161 21.85 -9.41 -15.57
N ASN A 162 21.54 -9.75 -16.82
CA ASN A 162 22.28 -9.22 -17.95
C ASN A 162 21.75 -7.80 -18.16
N GLY A 163 22.60 -6.78 -18.02
CA GLY A 163 22.22 -5.36 -18.15
C GLY A 163 21.31 -5.06 -19.34
N VAL A 164 20.68 -3.88 -19.33
CA VAL A 164 19.68 -3.51 -20.34
C VAL A 164 20.22 -3.67 -21.76
N LYS A 165 19.40 -4.20 -22.67
CA LYS A 165 19.74 -4.36 -24.09
C LYS A 165 18.73 -3.66 -24.97
N TYR A 166 19.21 -2.92 -25.96
CA TYR A 166 18.36 -2.40 -27.03
C TYR A 166 17.97 -3.51 -28.00
N SER A 167 16.75 -3.42 -28.52
CA SER A 167 16.28 -4.25 -29.62
C SER A 167 16.45 -3.50 -30.95
N ALA A 168 16.08 -4.16 -32.05
CA ALA A 168 16.00 -3.54 -33.37
C ALA A 168 14.78 -2.60 -33.52
N CYS A 169 13.83 -2.61 -32.57
CA CYS A 169 12.66 -1.76 -32.64
C CYS A 169 13.02 -0.33 -32.21
N GLN A 170 12.58 0.66 -32.98
CA GLN A 170 12.91 2.07 -32.78
C GLN A 170 11.70 2.96 -33.08
N ALA A 171 11.52 4.02 -32.29
CA ALA A 171 10.62 5.11 -32.66
C ALA A 171 11.14 5.83 -33.91
N ARG A 172 10.23 6.32 -34.76
CA ARG A 172 10.61 6.92 -36.04
C ARG A 172 10.87 8.43 -35.88
N TRP A 173 11.82 8.95 -36.63
CA TRP A 173 12.02 10.39 -36.79
C TRP A 173 11.02 10.99 -37.79
N ALA A 174 10.63 12.23 -37.58
CA ALA A 174 9.80 12.94 -38.55
C ALA A 174 10.60 13.23 -39.84
N ASN A 175 10.07 12.78 -40.98
CA ASN A 175 10.48 13.26 -42.30
C ASN A 175 9.41 14.26 -42.78
N GLU A 176 9.78 15.28 -43.56
CA GLU A 176 9.00 16.50 -43.91
C GLU A 176 7.62 16.32 -44.59
N ALA A 177 6.97 15.16 -44.56
CA ALA A 177 5.65 14.98 -45.15
C ALA A 177 4.73 14.08 -44.29
N ILE A 178 3.63 14.69 -43.83
CA ILE A 178 2.43 14.09 -43.21
C ILE A 178 2.54 13.86 -41.68
N LEU A 179 2.15 14.91 -40.94
CA LEU A 179 2.10 15.01 -39.47
C LEU A 179 0.70 14.78 -38.87
N SER A 180 -0.33 14.56 -39.69
CA SER A 180 -1.73 14.74 -39.26
C SER A 180 -2.32 13.64 -38.36
N GLU A 181 -1.61 12.54 -38.06
CA GLU A 181 -2.16 11.42 -37.27
C GLU A 181 -1.14 10.80 -36.29
N LYS A 182 -0.06 11.51 -35.93
CA LYS A 182 1.05 10.94 -35.17
C LYS A 182 1.31 11.70 -33.87
N MET A 183 1.88 11.00 -32.88
CA MET A 183 2.25 11.59 -31.60
C MET A 183 3.65 12.21 -31.70
N LEU A 184 3.72 13.52 -31.91
CA LEU A 184 4.98 14.25 -32.05
C LEU A 184 5.60 14.51 -30.68
N VAL A 185 6.88 14.15 -30.54
CA VAL A 185 7.68 14.40 -29.34
C VAL A 185 8.89 15.23 -29.73
N ASP A 186 8.89 16.50 -29.33
CA ASP A 186 10.05 17.37 -29.46
C ASP A 186 11.07 17.04 -28.37
N LEU A 187 12.29 16.71 -28.76
CA LEU A 187 13.37 16.38 -27.83
C LEU A 187 14.34 17.56 -27.64
N GLY A 188 14.20 18.66 -28.39
CA GLY A 188 15.14 19.78 -28.36
C GLY A 188 16.45 19.48 -29.09
N ASP A 189 17.55 19.96 -28.53
CA ASP A 189 18.91 19.69 -29.01
C ASP A 189 19.56 18.65 -28.08
N ILE A 190 19.85 17.47 -28.62
CA ILE A 190 20.31 16.31 -27.86
C ILE A 190 21.45 15.61 -28.58
N ASP A 191 22.33 14.95 -27.83
CA ASP A 191 23.40 14.13 -28.39
C ASP A 191 22.90 12.80 -28.97
N ASP A 192 23.74 12.14 -29.76
CA ASP A 192 23.42 10.86 -30.41
C ASP A 192 23.05 9.76 -29.40
N GLY A 193 23.66 9.76 -28.21
CA GLY A 193 23.36 8.79 -27.15
C GLY A 193 21.96 8.97 -26.57
N ALA A 194 21.60 10.22 -26.27
CA ALA A 194 20.25 10.60 -25.85
C ALA A 194 19.22 10.29 -26.93
N ALA A 195 19.55 10.55 -28.19
CA ALA A 195 18.68 10.28 -29.33
C ALA A 195 18.38 8.78 -29.47
N ARG A 196 19.42 7.93 -29.44
CA ARG A 196 19.24 6.47 -29.46
C ARG A 196 18.42 5.97 -28.28
N TRP A 197 18.63 6.54 -27.09
CA TRP A 197 17.88 6.17 -25.90
C TRP A 197 16.38 6.48 -26.06
N TRP A 198 16.01 7.68 -26.52
CA TRP A 198 14.62 8.04 -26.77
C TRP A 198 13.95 7.18 -27.86
N GLU A 199 14.68 6.81 -28.92
CA GLU A 199 14.19 5.85 -29.92
C GLU A 199 13.82 4.51 -29.31
N ALA A 200 14.63 3.99 -28.39
CA ALA A 200 14.39 2.72 -27.74
C ALA A 200 13.22 2.83 -26.74
N VAL A 201 13.19 3.87 -25.91
CA VAL A 201 12.17 4.11 -24.88
C VAL A 201 10.77 4.27 -25.48
N LEU A 202 10.65 5.00 -26.59
CA LEU A 202 9.37 5.33 -27.23
C LEU A 202 8.97 4.38 -28.37
N ALA A 203 9.72 3.30 -28.58
CA ALA A 203 9.36 2.27 -29.55
C ALA A 203 8.15 1.46 -29.07
N THR A 204 7.04 1.52 -29.81
CA THR A 204 5.78 0.82 -29.48
C THR A 204 5.90 -0.70 -29.49
N GLU A 205 6.86 -1.25 -30.23
CA GLU A 205 7.09 -2.70 -30.36
C GLU A 205 8.09 -3.25 -29.33
N GLY A 206 8.59 -2.41 -28.42
CA GLY A 206 9.56 -2.81 -27.39
C GLY A 206 11.02 -2.61 -27.83
N GLY A 207 11.51 -1.37 -27.72
CA GLY A 207 12.86 -0.97 -28.15
C GLY A 207 13.99 -1.38 -27.20
N TRP A 208 13.68 -1.89 -26.02
CA TRP A 208 14.65 -2.34 -25.03
C TRP A 208 14.08 -3.48 -24.19
N SER A 209 14.97 -4.19 -23.49
CA SER A 209 14.57 -5.19 -22.49
C SER A 209 15.60 -5.28 -21.36
N ALA A 210 15.09 -5.53 -20.15
CA ALA A 210 15.88 -5.85 -18.97
C ALA A 210 15.32 -7.17 -18.40
N ASN A 211 16.11 -8.24 -18.49
CA ASN A 211 15.66 -9.58 -18.14
C ASN A 211 16.73 -10.42 -17.46
N THR A 212 16.28 -11.48 -16.80
CA THR A 212 17.09 -12.51 -16.16
C THR A 212 16.42 -13.86 -16.37
N LEU A 213 17.10 -14.93 -15.97
CA LEU A 213 16.61 -16.31 -16.10
C LEU A 213 16.31 -16.88 -14.71
N SER A 214 15.20 -17.61 -14.61
CA SER A 214 14.96 -18.53 -13.48
C SER A 214 15.87 -19.75 -13.57
N ASP A 215 15.96 -20.52 -12.48
CA ASP A 215 16.72 -21.78 -12.47
C ASP A 215 16.13 -22.82 -13.44
N LYS A 216 14.87 -22.63 -13.83
CA LYS A 216 14.15 -23.45 -14.82
C LYS A 216 14.33 -22.94 -16.26
N GLY A 217 15.09 -21.87 -16.49
CA GLY A 217 15.38 -21.32 -17.81
C GLY A 217 14.31 -20.40 -18.41
N HIS A 218 13.27 -20.05 -17.65
CA HIS A 218 12.27 -19.07 -18.10
C HIS A 218 12.80 -17.64 -18.01
N VAL A 219 12.47 -16.83 -19.02
CA VAL A 219 12.82 -15.41 -19.08
C VAL A 219 11.89 -14.62 -18.17
N LEU A 220 12.48 -13.85 -17.27
CA LEU A 220 11.78 -12.98 -16.32
C LEU A 220 12.24 -11.54 -16.52
N TYR A 221 11.31 -10.61 -16.43
CA TYR A 221 11.51 -9.19 -16.68
C TYR A 221 11.57 -8.38 -15.39
N SER A 222 12.14 -7.19 -15.51
CA SER A 222 12.10 -6.18 -14.45
C SER A 222 10.64 -5.87 -14.01
N PRO A 223 10.41 -5.55 -12.71
CA PRO A 223 9.10 -5.13 -12.21
C PRO A 223 8.47 -3.91 -12.91
N TRP A 224 9.28 -3.11 -13.60
CA TRP A 224 8.81 -1.93 -14.35
C TRP A 224 8.79 -2.16 -15.87
N TYR A 225 9.16 -3.35 -16.35
CA TYR A 225 9.09 -3.64 -17.77
C TYR A 225 7.64 -3.57 -18.26
N MET A 226 7.45 -2.78 -19.31
CA MET A 226 6.14 -2.38 -19.81
C MET A 226 6.04 -2.64 -21.30
N LYS A 227 4.88 -3.14 -21.73
CA LYS A 227 4.49 -3.25 -23.13
C LYS A 227 3.51 -2.13 -23.47
N VAL A 228 3.82 -1.38 -24.52
CA VAL A 228 2.96 -0.31 -25.02
C VAL A 228 2.02 -0.85 -26.08
N VAL A 229 0.74 -0.53 -25.97
CA VAL A 229 -0.29 -0.77 -26.97
C VAL A 229 -0.86 0.59 -27.36
N SER A 230 -0.65 0.99 -28.61
CA SER A 230 -1.10 2.28 -29.12
C SER A 230 -1.50 2.13 -30.58
N GLU A 231 -2.59 2.79 -30.97
CA GLU A 231 -2.98 2.94 -32.38
C GLU A 231 -2.07 3.91 -33.14
N ARG A 232 -1.37 4.79 -32.41
CA ARG A 232 -0.51 5.84 -32.98
C ARG A 232 0.94 5.67 -32.50
N PRO A 233 1.91 5.54 -33.40
CA PRO A 233 3.32 5.50 -33.02
C PRO A 233 3.81 6.89 -32.57
N PHE A 234 4.77 6.89 -31.64
CA PHE A 234 5.56 8.07 -31.30
C PHE A 234 6.47 8.45 -32.47
N ILE A 235 6.59 9.76 -32.72
CA ILE A 235 7.46 10.33 -33.73
C ILE A 235 8.36 11.38 -33.08
N LEU A 236 9.66 11.23 -33.27
CA LEU A 236 10.67 12.08 -32.64
C LEU A 236 11.01 13.28 -33.53
N LEU A 237 11.16 14.44 -32.89
CA LEU A 237 11.65 15.68 -33.48
C LEU A 237 12.93 16.11 -32.74
N CYS A 238 13.93 16.56 -33.51
CA CYS A 238 15.17 17.12 -32.99
C CYS A 238 15.51 18.39 -33.79
N SER A 239 16.02 19.41 -33.09
CA SER A 239 16.39 20.71 -33.68
C SER A 239 17.51 20.59 -34.72
N SER A 240 18.35 19.56 -34.60
CA SER A 240 19.57 19.36 -35.39
C SER A 240 19.36 18.40 -36.59
N GLY A 241 18.13 17.94 -36.83
CA GLY A 241 17.79 16.94 -37.86
C GLY A 241 17.90 15.49 -37.36
N SER A 242 17.52 14.50 -38.19
CA SER A 242 17.64 13.07 -37.85
C SER A 242 19.11 12.69 -37.64
N PRO A 243 19.49 12.13 -36.48
CA PRO A 243 20.86 11.67 -36.25
C PRO A 243 21.18 10.48 -37.17
N LEU A 244 22.44 10.35 -37.63
CA LEU A 244 22.89 9.30 -38.53
C LEU A 244 23.66 8.23 -37.77
N GLY A 245 23.33 6.94 -37.96
CA GLY A 245 24.16 5.81 -37.53
C GLY A 245 24.04 5.39 -36.05
N LEU A 246 22.86 5.52 -35.45
CA LEU A 246 22.61 5.25 -34.03
C LEU A 246 22.68 3.77 -33.60
N GLU A 247 22.71 2.82 -34.54
CA GLU A 247 22.64 1.37 -34.27
C GLU A 247 23.79 0.81 -33.41
N GLN A 248 24.91 1.55 -33.30
CA GLN A 248 26.12 1.10 -32.60
C GLN A 248 26.21 1.57 -31.14
N CYS A 249 25.28 2.41 -30.69
CA CYS A 249 25.29 2.91 -29.32
C CYS A 249 24.85 1.83 -28.32
N SER A 250 25.62 1.64 -27.25
CA SER A 250 25.27 0.76 -26.15
C SER A 250 24.03 1.27 -25.39
N ALA A 251 23.33 0.36 -24.72
CA ALA A 251 22.22 0.74 -23.85
C ALA A 251 22.66 1.75 -22.78
N ALA A 252 21.86 2.80 -22.57
CA ALA A 252 22.16 3.83 -21.58
C ALA A 252 22.16 3.23 -20.16
N SER A 253 23.17 3.57 -19.36
CA SER A 253 23.20 3.23 -17.92
C SER A 253 22.14 4.00 -17.15
N PHE A 254 21.90 3.64 -15.88
CA PHE A 254 21.00 4.40 -15.00
C PHE A 254 21.35 5.89 -14.97
N THR A 255 22.64 6.22 -14.74
CA THR A 255 23.11 7.60 -14.64
C THR A 255 22.93 8.38 -15.94
N ALA A 256 23.20 7.76 -17.09
CA ALA A 256 23.04 8.40 -18.39
C ALA A 256 21.55 8.65 -18.71
N ALA A 257 20.70 7.63 -18.55
CA ALA A 257 19.27 7.74 -18.79
C ALA A 257 18.61 8.80 -17.87
N LEU A 258 19.04 8.89 -16.61
CA LEU A 258 18.55 9.91 -15.69
C LEU A 258 18.95 11.32 -16.14
N ALA A 259 20.18 11.50 -16.64
CA ALA A 259 20.63 12.77 -17.19
C ALA A 259 19.80 13.18 -18.43
N TYR A 260 19.55 12.23 -19.35
CA TYR A 260 18.72 12.46 -20.53
C TYR A 260 17.28 12.85 -20.19
N LEU A 261 16.68 12.18 -19.20
CA LEU A 261 15.37 12.57 -18.69
C LEU A 261 15.39 13.98 -18.11
N TYR A 262 16.41 14.34 -17.31
CA TYR A 262 16.49 15.67 -16.71
C TYR A 262 16.65 16.78 -17.75
N SER A 263 17.42 16.56 -18.82
CA SER A 263 17.50 17.49 -19.93
C SER A 263 16.13 17.69 -20.61
N TYR A 264 15.38 16.61 -20.83
CA TYR A 264 14.02 16.70 -21.38
C TYR A 264 13.05 17.45 -20.45
N VAL A 265 13.13 17.17 -19.15
CA VAL A 265 12.30 17.82 -18.13
C VAL A 265 12.59 19.32 -18.05
N GLU A 266 13.86 19.72 -18.10
CA GLU A 266 14.26 21.13 -18.10
C GLU A 266 13.85 21.83 -19.41
N TYR A 267 13.96 21.15 -20.55
CA TYR A 267 13.58 21.70 -21.86
C TYR A 267 12.07 22.00 -21.97
N HIS A 268 11.22 21.09 -21.48
CA HIS A 268 9.76 21.24 -21.51
C HIS A 268 9.15 21.86 -20.25
N ASP A 269 9.97 22.19 -19.24
CA ASP A 269 9.54 22.67 -17.92
C ASP A 269 8.52 21.75 -17.22
N VAL A 270 8.67 20.42 -17.38
CA VAL A 270 7.70 19.40 -16.93
C VAL A 270 8.10 18.72 -15.60
N ALA A 271 8.70 19.47 -14.68
CA ALA A 271 9.22 18.90 -13.43
C ALA A 271 8.13 18.25 -12.57
N GLY A 272 6.96 18.90 -12.44
CA GLY A 272 5.79 18.36 -11.73
C GLY A 272 5.30 17.05 -12.35
N GLN A 273 5.10 17.05 -13.68
CA GLN A 273 4.69 15.84 -14.42
C GLN A 273 5.72 14.71 -14.32
N SER A 274 7.03 15.00 -14.30
CA SER A 274 8.05 13.96 -14.15
C SER A 274 7.97 13.29 -12.78
N GLN A 275 7.68 14.05 -11.73
CA GLN A 275 7.47 13.50 -10.40
C GLN A 275 6.18 12.68 -10.31
N ALA A 276 5.10 13.15 -10.94
CA ALA A 276 3.84 12.42 -11.06
C ALA A 276 4.01 11.10 -11.84
N ALA A 277 4.77 11.13 -12.94
CA ALA A 277 5.14 9.97 -13.73
C ALA A 277 6.00 8.97 -12.94
N LEU A 278 6.95 9.45 -12.12
CA LEU A 278 7.69 8.57 -11.20
C LEU A 278 6.74 7.90 -10.20
N ALA A 279 5.79 8.65 -9.63
CA ALA A 279 4.77 8.12 -8.73
C ALA A 279 3.99 6.97 -9.40
N ALA A 280 3.48 7.21 -10.61
CA ALA A 280 2.76 6.23 -11.40
C ALA A 280 3.63 5.01 -11.74
N THR A 281 4.90 5.23 -12.08
CA THR A 281 5.85 4.17 -12.41
C THR A 281 6.10 3.24 -11.21
N LEU A 282 6.14 3.78 -9.98
CA LEU A 282 6.31 2.95 -8.78
C LEU A 282 5.07 2.09 -8.46
N LEU A 283 3.91 2.41 -9.03
CA LEU A 283 2.66 1.65 -8.88
C LEU A 283 2.46 0.59 -9.99
N LEU A 284 3.39 0.47 -10.95
CA LEU A 284 3.30 -0.55 -12.00
C LEU A 284 3.26 -1.99 -11.44
N PRO A 285 4.08 -2.37 -10.44
CA PRO A 285 3.97 -3.70 -9.85
C PRO A 285 2.61 -3.97 -9.20
N VAL A 286 1.95 -2.94 -8.64
CA VAL A 286 0.57 -3.06 -8.12
C VAL A 286 -0.43 -3.33 -9.24
N ALA A 287 -0.34 -2.58 -10.34
CA ALA A 287 -1.20 -2.81 -11.51
C ALA A 287 -1.04 -4.24 -12.05
N ARG A 288 0.19 -4.75 -12.08
CA ARG A 288 0.47 -6.15 -12.46
C ARG A 288 -0.14 -7.15 -11.49
N PHE A 289 0.08 -6.97 -10.19
CA PHE A 289 -0.46 -7.85 -9.15
C PHE A 289 -2.00 -7.98 -9.25
N GLU A 290 -2.66 -6.93 -9.73
CA GLU A 290 -4.10 -6.88 -9.96
C GLU A 290 -4.53 -7.34 -11.36
N ASN A 291 -3.60 -7.82 -12.20
CA ASN A 291 -3.80 -8.17 -13.60
C ASN A 291 -4.47 -7.04 -14.42
N ARG A 292 -4.08 -5.80 -14.12
CA ARG A 292 -4.72 -4.60 -14.64
C ARG A 292 -3.87 -3.91 -15.71
N ARG A 293 -4.53 -3.43 -16.76
CA ARG A 293 -3.93 -2.54 -17.77
C ARG A 293 -3.97 -1.11 -17.28
N ILE A 294 -2.99 -0.33 -17.68
CA ILE A 294 -2.95 1.11 -17.42
C ILE A 294 -3.43 1.83 -18.67
N LEU A 295 -4.40 2.72 -18.51
CA LEU A 295 -4.97 3.53 -19.58
C LEU A 295 -4.49 4.96 -19.39
N LEU A 296 -3.82 5.52 -20.40
CA LEU A 296 -3.41 6.92 -20.39
C LEU A 296 -3.86 7.62 -21.68
N PRO A 297 -4.13 8.94 -21.62
CA PRO A 297 -4.46 9.70 -22.80
C PRO A 297 -3.28 9.75 -23.77
N ILE A 298 -3.60 9.84 -25.06
CA ILE A 298 -2.63 10.10 -26.12
C ILE A 298 -2.09 11.54 -25.96
N HIS A 299 -0.76 11.69 -25.93
CA HIS A 299 -0.09 12.99 -25.94
C HIS A 299 -0.57 13.84 -27.12
N ARG A 300 -0.98 15.06 -26.82
CA ARG A 300 -1.39 16.07 -27.80
C ARG A 300 -0.27 17.11 -27.91
N SER A 301 0.41 17.13 -29.05
CA SER A 301 1.43 18.16 -29.31
C SER A 301 0.76 19.52 -29.52
N PRO A 302 1.33 20.63 -29.02
CA PRO A 302 0.85 21.97 -29.35
C PRO A 302 0.93 22.20 -30.87
N GLN A 303 -0.11 22.75 -31.47
CA GLN A 303 -0.12 23.07 -32.92
C GLN A 303 0.89 24.18 -33.29
N THR A 304 1.44 24.89 -32.30
CA THR A 304 2.50 25.89 -32.47
C THR A 304 3.40 25.91 -31.24
N PRO A 305 4.72 25.75 -31.37
CA PRO A 305 5.65 25.94 -30.26
C PRO A 305 5.70 27.42 -29.89
N GLN A 306 4.95 27.83 -28.88
CA GLN A 306 5.07 29.19 -28.35
C GLN A 306 6.32 29.26 -27.45
N ARG A 307 7.40 29.86 -27.98
CA ARG A 307 8.54 30.31 -27.17
C ARG A 307 8.10 31.50 -26.31
N GLY A 308 7.42 31.23 -25.21
CA GLY A 308 7.17 32.22 -24.18
C GLY A 308 8.36 32.33 -23.24
N THR A 309 9.09 33.44 -23.27
CA THR A 309 10.03 33.79 -22.19
C THR A 309 9.22 34.16 -20.94
N LYS A 310 8.85 33.16 -20.15
CA LYS A 310 8.38 33.37 -18.77
C LYS A 310 9.57 33.28 -17.82
N THR A 311 9.63 34.17 -16.84
CA THR A 311 10.66 34.17 -15.80
C THR A 311 10.43 32.95 -14.89
N ILE A 312 11.28 31.93 -15.06
CA ILE A 312 11.16 30.61 -14.44
C ILE A 312 11.58 30.70 -12.96
N GLN A 313 10.66 30.42 -12.03
CA GLN A 313 11.06 29.97 -10.70
C GLN A 313 11.51 28.52 -10.84
N LYS A 314 12.82 28.29 -10.81
CA LYS A 314 13.40 26.94 -10.93
C LYS A 314 12.98 26.11 -9.71
N SER A 315 12.00 25.23 -9.85
CA SER A 315 11.75 24.20 -8.85
C SER A 315 12.83 23.12 -8.99
N PRO A 316 13.72 22.94 -8.00
CA PRO A 316 14.77 21.93 -8.10
C PRO A 316 14.15 20.53 -8.09
N MET A 317 14.42 19.72 -9.12
CA MET A 317 14.01 18.31 -9.11
C MET A 317 14.58 17.56 -7.89
N CYS A 318 13.70 16.81 -7.24
CA CYS A 318 13.88 16.32 -5.86
C CYS A 318 14.56 14.92 -5.73
N CYS A 319 15.05 14.31 -6.81
CA CYS A 319 15.61 12.94 -6.76
C CYS A 319 17.04 12.85 -7.31
N LYS A 320 17.97 13.64 -6.77
CA LYS A 320 19.38 13.60 -7.18
C LYS A 320 20.19 12.49 -6.48
N ASP A 321 19.72 11.98 -5.35
CA ASP A 321 20.41 10.94 -4.58
C ASP A 321 19.99 9.54 -5.08
N PRO A 322 20.93 8.74 -5.65
CA PRO A 322 20.65 7.37 -6.08
C PRO A 322 20.07 6.50 -4.96
N LYS A 323 20.44 6.74 -3.69
CA LYS A 323 19.95 5.96 -2.56
C LYS A 323 18.44 6.11 -2.37
N GLN A 324 17.89 7.30 -2.66
CA GLN A 324 16.44 7.52 -2.60
C GLN A 324 15.71 6.70 -3.64
N ILE A 325 16.26 6.59 -4.86
CA ILE A 325 15.71 5.73 -5.92
C ILE A 325 15.79 4.26 -5.51
N ASP A 326 16.92 3.81 -4.93
CA ASP A 326 17.11 2.42 -4.48
C ASP A 326 16.09 2.00 -3.40
N ASN A 327 15.80 2.92 -2.48
CA ASN A 327 14.75 2.75 -1.49
C ASN A 327 13.38 2.61 -2.20
N LEU A 328 13.00 3.57 -3.05
CA LEU A 328 11.72 3.55 -3.76
C LEU A 328 11.53 2.29 -4.63
N LEU A 329 12.60 1.81 -5.28
CA LEU A 329 12.60 0.55 -6.03
C LEU A 329 12.19 -0.63 -5.12
N THR A 330 12.76 -0.68 -3.92
CA THR A 330 12.48 -1.73 -2.94
C THR A 330 11.04 -1.71 -2.48
N LEU A 331 10.50 -0.52 -2.18
CA LEU A 331 9.09 -0.34 -1.83
C LEU A 331 8.16 -0.74 -2.98
N SER A 332 8.47 -0.29 -4.21
CA SER A 332 7.68 -0.56 -5.42
C SER A 332 7.60 -2.05 -5.75
N CYS A 333 8.65 -2.82 -5.51
CA CYS A 333 8.62 -4.28 -5.65
C CYS A 333 7.70 -5.00 -4.65
N ASN A 334 7.30 -4.37 -3.53
CA ASN A 334 6.33 -4.94 -2.60
C ASN A 334 4.91 -4.42 -2.89
N ALA A 335 4.27 -4.98 -3.92
CA ALA A 335 2.92 -4.60 -4.34
C ALA A 335 1.88 -4.78 -3.23
N ILE A 336 1.96 -5.87 -2.44
CA ILE A 336 1.05 -6.14 -1.32
C ILE A 336 1.22 -5.07 -0.24
N GLY A 337 2.47 -4.73 0.10
CA GLY A 337 2.77 -3.68 1.05
C GLY A 337 2.26 -2.31 0.63
N ILE A 338 2.41 -1.93 -0.65
CA ILE A 338 1.83 -0.67 -1.16
C ILE A 338 0.31 -0.67 -1.03
N LYS A 339 -0.36 -1.79 -1.34
CA LYS A 339 -1.81 -1.92 -1.13
C LYS A 339 -2.19 -1.77 0.34
N SER A 340 -1.42 -2.37 1.26
CA SER A 340 -1.60 -2.19 2.70
C SER A 340 -1.48 -0.72 3.11
N LEU A 341 -0.54 0.04 2.53
CA LEU A 341 -0.39 1.47 2.79
C LEU A 341 -1.56 2.28 2.27
N LEU A 342 -1.95 2.09 1.00
CA LEU A 342 -3.10 2.79 0.41
C LEU A 342 -4.37 2.55 1.24
N ASN A 343 -4.65 1.30 1.63
CA ASN A 343 -5.84 0.99 2.43
C ASN A 343 -5.74 1.45 3.90
N SER A 344 -4.54 1.75 4.40
CA SER A 344 -4.36 2.16 5.80
C SER A 344 -5.11 3.45 6.14
N ILE A 345 -5.37 4.35 5.20
CA ILE A 345 -6.04 5.63 5.51
C ILE A 345 -7.48 5.45 6.03
N PHE A 346 -8.11 4.31 5.69
CA PHE A 346 -9.45 3.92 6.12
C PHE A 346 -9.47 3.22 7.48
N PHE A 347 -8.32 2.74 7.96
CA PHE A 347 -8.17 2.25 9.32
C PHE A 347 -8.19 3.43 10.32
N GLU A 348 -8.87 3.27 11.45
CA GLU A 348 -8.95 4.26 12.53
C GLU A 348 -8.75 3.57 13.88
N SER A 349 -7.95 4.18 14.74
CA SER A 349 -7.68 3.64 16.07
C SER A 349 -8.93 3.75 16.96
N GLY A 350 -9.14 2.73 17.78
CA GLY A 350 -10.32 2.62 18.64
C GLY A 350 -11.63 2.37 17.88
N VAL A 351 -11.56 1.87 16.64
CA VAL A 351 -12.70 1.22 15.97
C VAL A 351 -12.55 -0.29 16.17
N GLU A 352 -13.56 -0.88 16.80
CA GLU A 352 -13.60 -2.32 17.09
C GLU A 352 -14.20 -3.11 15.92
N SER A 353 -13.87 -4.40 15.85
CA SER A 353 -14.27 -5.32 14.79
C SER A 353 -15.79 -5.41 14.58
N ASN A 354 -16.57 -5.44 15.66
CA ASN A 354 -18.03 -5.59 15.60
C ASN A 354 -18.78 -4.32 15.18
N ILE A 355 -18.08 -3.21 14.96
CA ILE A 355 -18.68 -1.93 14.55
C ILE A 355 -17.90 -1.23 13.43
N CYS A 356 -16.84 -1.86 12.90
CA CYS A 356 -16.06 -1.30 11.81
C CYS A 356 -16.86 -1.13 10.52
N GLY A 357 -17.89 -1.94 10.26
CA GLY A 357 -18.78 -1.77 9.11
C GLY A 357 -19.54 -0.45 9.19
N ALA A 358 -20.07 -0.06 10.36
CA ALA A 358 -20.67 1.26 10.56
C ALA A 358 -19.70 2.42 10.28
N TRP A 359 -18.45 2.30 10.72
CA TRP A 359 -17.38 3.27 10.42
C TRP A 359 -17.14 3.41 8.91
N LEU A 360 -17.09 2.28 8.20
CA LEU A 360 -16.87 2.25 6.76
C LEU A 360 -18.09 2.75 5.98
N GLN A 361 -19.31 2.38 6.37
CA GLN A 361 -20.54 2.91 5.77
C GLN A 361 -20.56 4.44 5.85
N GLY A 362 -20.31 5.02 7.03
CA GLY A 362 -20.27 6.48 7.19
C GLY A 362 -19.15 7.14 6.40
N THR A 363 -17.98 6.49 6.33
CA THR A 363 -16.86 6.92 5.50
C THR A 363 -17.27 7.00 4.02
N PHE A 364 -17.84 5.92 3.48
CA PHE A 364 -18.14 5.83 2.06
C PHE A 364 -19.41 6.58 1.65
N GLU A 365 -20.36 6.79 2.56
CA GLU A 365 -21.45 7.73 2.32
C GLU A 365 -20.91 9.12 1.96
N PHE A 366 -19.88 9.59 2.68
CA PHE A 366 -19.28 10.87 2.38
C PHE A 366 -18.42 10.83 1.10
N LEU A 367 -17.59 9.80 0.94
CA LEU A 367 -16.69 9.70 -0.21
C LEU A 367 -17.41 9.51 -1.55
N ASP A 368 -18.61 8.92 -1.54
CA ASP A 368 -19.45 8.76 -2.75
C ASP A 368 -20.39 9.95 -2.99
N SER A 369 -20.45 10.88 -2.05
CA SER A 369 -21.37 12.01 -2.14
C SER A 369 -21.08 12.86 -3.38
N ASN A 370 -22.10 13.59 -3.84
CA ASN A 370 -21.97 14.52 -4.98
C ASN A 370 -20.90 15.61 -4.76
N LEU A 371 -20.46 15.84 -3.52
CA LEU A 371 -19.40 16.79 -3.18
C LEU A 371 -18.01 16.33 -3.65
N LEU A 372 -17.80 15.01 -3.83
CA LEU A 372 -16.52 14.39 -4.19
C LEU A 372 -16.56 13.66 -5.53
N GLN A 373 -17.51 14.00 -6.40
CA GLN A 373 -17.53 13.53 -7.80
C GLN A 373 -16.30 14.01 -8.58
N ASP A 374 -15.70 15.14 -8.18
CA ASP A 374 -14.42 15.61 -8.71
C ASP A 374 -13.26 14.77 -8.15
N GLY A 375 -12.58 14.04 -9.04
CA GLY A 375 -11.44 13.20 -8.70
C GLY A 375 -10.27 13.96 -8.05
N HIS A 376 -10.10 15.25 -8.34
CA HIS A 376 -9.07 16.07 -7.70
C HIS A 376 -9.42 16.38 -6.24
N LEU A 377 -10.67 16.75 -5.95
CA LEU A 377 -11.12 16.95 -4.57
C LEU A 377 -11.03 15.65 -3.76
N LEU A 378 -11.45 14.52 -4.36
CA LEU A 378 -11.30 13.21 -3.74
C LEU A 378 -9.82 12.94 -3.40
N PHE A 379 -8.92 13.12 -4.37
CA PHE A 379 -7.48 12.97 -4.14
C PHE A 379 -6.97 13.83 -2.97
N GLN A 380 -7.32 15.11 -2.93
CA GLN A 380 -6.89 16.00 -1.85
C GLN A 380 -7.39 15.54 -0.49
N VAL A 381 -8.64 15.09 -0.39
CA VAL A 381 -9.23 14.56 0.84
C VAL A 381 -8.49 13.31 1.31
N LEU A 382 -8.22 12.36 0.41
CA LEU A 382 -7.47 11.13 0.72
C LEU A 382 -6.04 11.44 1.18
N VAL A 383 -5.35 12.37 0.51
CA VAL A 383 -4.00 12.79 0.88
C VAL A 383 -3.96 13.50 2.22
N LYS A 384 -4.96 14.34 2.54
CA LYS A 384 -5.00 15.03 3.83
C LYS A 384 -5.11 14.08 5.01
N ARG A 385 -5.69 12.89 4.82
CA ARG A 385 -5.80 11.86 5.87
C ARG A 385 -4.43 11.36 6.33
N ASP A 386 -3.51 11.10 5.39
CA ASP A 386 -2.09 10.80 5.66
C ASP A 386 -1.18 11.42 4.55
N PRO A 387 -0.66 12.64 4.77
CA PRO A 387 0.15 13.35 3.77
C PRO A 387 1.47 12.67 3.39
N ALA A 388 1.97 11.74 4.21
CA ALA A 388 3.17 10.98 3.88
C ALA A 388 2.91 9.97 2.75
N LEU A 389 1.66 9.52 2.58
CA LEU A 389 1.25 8.60 1.53
C LEU A 389 0.80 9.33 0.25
N ALA A 390 0.89 10.65 0.22
CA ALA A 390 0.44 11.49 -0.88
C ALA A 390 1.03 11.07 -2.23
N PHE A 391 2.31 10.72 -2.22
CA PHE A 391 3.02 10.29 -3.42
C PHE A 391 2.48 8.96 -3.97
N LEU A 392 2.12 8.02 -3.10
CA LEU A 392 1.51 6.75 -3.52
C LEU A 392 0.10 6.98 -4.07
N TRP A 393 -0.68 7.86 -3.44
CA TRP A 393 -2.00 8.24 -3.95
C TRP A 393 -1.92 8.92 -5.31
N LEU A 394 -0.93 9.79 -5.54
CA LEU A 394 -0.75 10.43 -6.85
C LEU A 394 -0.51 9.37 -7.94
N GLY A 395 0.38 8.41 -7.68
CA GLY A 395 0.61 7.28 -8.57
C GLY A 395 -0.64 6.39 -8.73
N ALA A 396 -1.42 6.20 -7.66
CA ALA A 396 -2.65 5.43 -7.71
C ALA A 396 -3.66 6.08 -8.66
N PHE A 397 -3.91 7.39 -8.55
CA PHE A 397 -4.84 8.12 -9.41
C PHE A 397 -4.44 8.10 -10.89
N ILE A 398 -3.16 8.31 -11.19
CA ILE A 398 -2.65 8.28 -12.58
C ILE A 398 -2.76 6.87 -13.16
N THR A 399 -2.45 5.85 -12.36
CA THR A 399 -2.49 4.47 -12.86
C THR A 399 -3.89 3.88 -12.84
N GLY A 400 -4.87 4.43 -12.13
CA GLY A 400 -6.20 3.84 -11.93
C GLY A 400 -6.31 2.88 -10.74
N ALA A 401 -5.27 2.76 -9.90
CA ALA A 401 -5.24 1.83 -8.76
C ALA A 401 -6.18 2.27 -7.61
N GLN A 402 -6.51 3.56 -7.53
CA GLN A 402 -7.43 4.12 -6.52
C GLN A 402 -8.78 3.42 -6.53
N ASN A 403 -9.28 3.02 -7.70
CA ASN A 403 -10.58 2.35 -7.82
C ASN A 403 -10.61 1.00 -7.10
N ARG A 404 -9.51 0.24 -7.17
CA ARG A 404 -9.42 -1.05 -6.46
C ARG A 404 -9.23 -0.82 -4.96
N ALA A 405 -8.39 0.13 -4.56
CA ALA A 405 -8.19 0.48 -3.16
C ALA A 405 -9.51 0.92 -2.49
N LEU A 406 -10.27 1.84 -3.10
CA LEU A 406 -11.57 2.29 -2.57
C LEU A 406 -12.59 1.15 -2.45
N ARG A 407 -12.65 0.25 -3.43
CA ARG A 407 -13.54 -0.91 -3.40
C ARG A 407 -13.16 -1.91 -2.30
N GLU A 408 -11.87 -2.22 -2.17
CA GLU A 408 -11.35 -3.11 -1.11
C GLU A 408 -11.59 -2.50 0.27
N ALA A 409 -11.36 -1.19 0.41
CA ALA A 409 -11.61 -0.43 1.62
C ALA A 409 -13.09 -0.41 2.02
N ARG A 410 -14.02 -0.34 1.06
CA ARG A 410 -15.46 -0.42 1.35
C ARG A 410 -15.86 -1.76 1.95
N GLN A 411 -15.25 -2.83 1.47
CA GLN A 411 -15.56 -4.20 1.86
C GLN A 411 -14.87 -4.65 3.16
N GLY A 412 -14.15 -3.76 3.86
CA GLY A 412 -13.33 -4.19 4.99
C GLY A 412 -12.17 -5.11 4.60
N TRP A 413 -11.93 -5.32 3.29
CA TRP A 413 -11.09 -6.39 2.77
C TRP A 413 -9.74 -5.86 2.34
N TRP A 414 -8.82 -5.69 3.29
CA TRP A 414 -7.43 -5.44 2.96
C TRP A 414 -6.47 -6.13 3.93
N LYS A 415 -5.39 -6.67 3.35
CA LYS A 415 -4.32 -7.31 4.10
C LYS A 415 -3.40 -6.24 4.69
N ILE A 416 -2.91 -6.52 5.89
CA ILE A 416 -1.87 -5.71 6.53
C ILE A 416 -0.47 -6.23 6.16
N ASP A 417 0.51 -5.32 6.05
CA ASP A 417 1.93 -5.66 5.95
C ASP A 417 2.71 -4.90 7.02
N LEU A 418 3.03 -5.58 8.13
CA LEU A 418 3.74 -4.97 9.26
C LEU A 418 5.16 -4.54 8.89
N ASN A 419 5.83 -5.22 7.96
CA ASN A 419 7.19 -4.85 7.54
C ASN A 419 7.16 -3.50 6.83
N VAL A 420 6.29 -3.36 5.84
CA VAL A 420 6.15 -2.08 5.12
C VAL A 420 5.62 -0.98 6.02
N ALA A 421 4.66 -1.30 6.90
CA ALA A 421 4.18 -0.36 7.90
C ALA A 421 5.33 0.18 8.79
N ALA A 422 6.28 -0.66 9.18
CA ALA A 422 7.45 -0.22 9.92
C ALA A 422 8.44 0.59 9.06
N TRP A 423 8.67 0.19 7.81
CA TRP A 423 9.54 0.90 6.86
C TRP A 423 9.08 2.34 6.65
N THR A 424 7.76 2.50 6.54
CA THR A 424 7.12 3.79 6.30
C THR A 424 6.58 4.43 7.56
N ARG A 425 6.70 3.84 8.75
CA ARG A 425 6.10 4.35 10.01
C ARG A 425 4.59 4.62 9.93
N THR A 426 3.88 3.81 9.16
CA THR A 426 2.43 3.93 8.96
C THR A 426 1.70 3.04 9.97
N LEU A 427 0.66 3.56 10.61
CA LEU A 427 -0.25 2.76 11.42
C LEU A 427 -1.28 2.07 10.52
N VAL A 428 -1.09 0.77 10.29
CA VAL A 428 -1.95 -0.08 9.45
C VAL A 428 -2.85 -1.03 10.24
N SER A 429 -2.56 -1.31 11.52
CA SER A 429 -3.35 -2.23 12.37
C SER A 429 -3.23 -1.90 13.86
N PHE A 430 -4.26 -2.26 14.63
CA PHE A 430 -4.29 -2.14 16.10
C PHE A 430 -3.13 -2.88 16.79
N VAL A 431 -2.59 -3.94 16.17
CA VAL A 431 -1.52 -4.76 16.75
C VAL A 431 -0.19 -4.00 16.90
N GLN A 432 -0.02 -2.89 16.16
CA GLN A 432 1.16 -2.04 16.26
C GLN A 432 1.11 -1.07 17.45
N GLU A 433 -0.06 -0.89 18.06
CA GLU A 433 -0.21 0.00 19.21
C GLU A 433 0.40 -0.63 20.46
N PRO A 434 0.97 0.17 21.37
CA PRO A 434 1.48 -0.34 22.64
C PRO A 434 0.33 -0.85 23.50
N VAL A 435 0.64 -1.85 24.34
CA VAL A 435 -0.28 -2.37 25.35
C VAL A 435 -0.57 -1.29 26.39
N ALA A 436 -1.84 -1.14 26.77
CA ALA A 436 -2.25 -0.18 27.79
C ALA A 436 -1.65 -0.52 29.16
N ASP A 437 -1.30 0.53 29.93
CA ASP A 437 -0.79 0.36 31.29
C ASP A 437 -1.98 0.25 32.27
N LEU A 438 -2.34 -0.98 32.64
CA LEU A 438 -3.42 -1.27 33.58
C LEU A 438 -3.24 -0.59 34.95
N ARG A 439 -2.02 -0.21 35.33
CA ARG A 439 -1.73 0.45 36.62
C ARG A 439 -2.14 1.92 36.62
N LEU A 440 -2.07 2.58 35.45
CA LEU A 440 -2.52 3.96 35.29
C LEU A 440 -4.06 4.03 35.22
N GLU A 441 -4.72 3.00 34.71
CA GLU A 441 -6.18 2.88 34.73
C GLU A 441 -6.72 2.71 36.17
N ALA A 442 -6.01 1.98 37.03
CA ALA A 442 -6.34 1.80 38.44
C ALA A 442 -6.30 3.11 39.28
N GLY A 443 -5.61 4.15 38.80
CA GLY A 443 -5.48 5.44 39.49
C GLY A 443 -6.71 6.35 39.40
N PHE A 444 -7.65 6.09 38.48
CA PHE A 444 -8.81 6.95 38.19
C PHE A 444 -10.16 6.38 38.68
N GLY A 445 -10.14 5.58 39.75
CA GLY A 445 -11.34 5.20 40.48
C GLY A 445 -11.48 3.71 40.71
N PHE A 446 -10.69 3.17 41.64
CA PHE A 446 -11.03 1.90 42.27
C PHE A 446 -12.35 2.06 43.04
N VAL A 447 -13.43 1.48 42.54
CA VAL A 447 -14.61 1.17 43.36
C VAL A 447 -14.31 -0.18 44.03
N PRO A 448 -14.12 -0.24 45.37
CA PRO A 448 -13.89 -1.50 46.06
C PRO A 448 -15.18 -2.34 46.00
N GLY A 449 -15.18 -3.46 45.26
CA GLY A 449 -16.32 -4.38 45.25
C GLY A 449 -16.55 -5.24 44.00
N PHE A 450 -15.85 -5.02 42.87
CA PHE A 450 -15.89 -5.92 41.71
C PHE A 450 -14.60 -6.72 41.62
N GLY A 451 -14.73 -8.05 41.62
CA GLY A 451 -13.70 -8.99 42.07
C GLY A 451 -12.79 -9.60 41.00
N GLU A 452 -12.70 -9.06 39.79
CA GLU A 452 -11.82 -9.65 38.76
C GLU A 452 -11.09 -8.53 37.99
N GLU A 453 -9.76 -8.60 37.93
CA GLU A 453 -8.97 -7.73 37.06
C GLU A 453 -9.31 -8.05 35.60
N GLU A 454 -9.68 -7.06 34.80
CA GLU A 454 -10.04 -7.23 33.39
C GLU A 454 -9.01 -6.58 32.46
N ILE A 455 -8.76 -7.22 31.32
CA ILE A 455 -7.94 -6.69 30.23
C ILE A 455 -8.81 -6.47 28.99
N SER A 456 -8.49 -5.47 28.17
CA SER A 456 -9.13 -5.34 26.85
C SER A 456 -8.77 -6.55 25.97
N ARG A 457 -9.71 -7.08 25.19
CA ARG A 457 -9.38 -8.17 24.24
C ARG A 457 -8.33 -7.71 23.22
N ALA A 458 -8.28 -6.41 22.92
CA ALA A 458 -7.26 -5.83 22.06
C ALA A 458 -5.85 -6.01 22.65
N ASP A 459 -5.68 -5.74 23.94
CA ASP A 459 -4.40 -5.93 24.64
C ASP A 459 -4.09 -7.41 24.88
N GLU A 460 -5.11 -8.25 25.11
CA GLU A 460 -4.95 -9.71 25.11
C GLU A 460 -4.35 -10.17 23.76
N CYS A 461 -4.92 -9.76 22.63
CA CYS A 461 -4.39 -10.07 21.30
C CYS A 461 -2.96 -9.55 21.10
N ARG A 462 -2.68 -8.30 21.50
CA ARG A 462 -1.33 -7.72 21.39
C ARG A 462 -0.33 -8.54 22.20
N LEU A 463 -0.65 -8.88 23.45
CA LEU A 463 0.22 -9.68 24.31
C LEU A 463 0.44 -11.09 23.78
N LEU A 464 -0.58 -11.75 23.23
CA LEU A 464 -0.43 -13.06 22.58
C LEU A 464 0.53 -12.99 21.38
N TYR A 465 0.37 -11.98 20.52
CA TYR A 465 1.24 -11.78 19.37
C TYR A 465 2.68 -11.43 19.77
N LEU A 466 2.85 -10.60 20.81
CA LEU A 466 4.17 -10.20 21.34
C LEU A 466 4.87 -11.35 22.08
N ALA A 467 4.13 -12.22 22.77
CA ALA A 467 4.68 -13.43 23.39
C ALA A 467 5.19 -14.41 22.32
N HIS A 468 4.63 -14.34 21.11
CA HIS A 468 5.08 -15.09 19.93
C HIS A 468 5.11 -16.61 20.14
N GLU A 469 4.18 -17.12 20.95
CA GLU A 469 4.00 -18.55 21.21
C GLU A 469 3.45 -19.30 19.99
N LYS A 470 3.51 -20.64 20.04
CA LYS A 470 2.95 -21.50 19.00
C LYS A 470 1.45 -21.20 18.82
N GLY A 471 1.04 -20.87 17.60
CA GLY A 471 -0.33 -20.46 17.25
C GLY A 471 -0.47 -18.95 17.02
N TYR A 472 0.39 -18.12 17.63
CA TYR A 472 0.29 -16.65 17.60
C TYR A 472 1.49 -15.98 16.91
N THR A 473 2.22 -16.71 16.05
CA THR A 473 3.38 -16.18 15.30
C THR A 473 2.99 -15.36 14.07
N THR A 474 1.71 -15.39 13.68
CA THR A 474 1.18 -14.57 12.58
C THR A 474 0.25 -13.51 13.15
N PRO A 475 0.33 -12.24 12.69
CA PRO A 475 -0.56 -11.21 13.18
C PRO A 475 -1.99 -11.46 12.67
N PRO A 476 -3.01 -10.85 13.31
CA PRO A 476 -4.35 -10.85 12.78
C PRO A 476 -4.40 -10.33 11.33
N ILE A 477 -5.27 -10.94 10.52
CA ILE A 477 -5.37 -10.63 9.08
C ILE A 477 -5.89 -9.21 8.84
N PHE A 478 -6.87 -8.79 9.65
CA PHE A 478 -7.57 -7.51 9.54
C PHE A 478 -7.06 -6.50 10.57
N PRO A 479 -7.23 -5.19 10.30
CA PRO A 479 -6.60 -4.15 11.11
C PRO A 479 -7.38 -3.74 12.37
N PHE A 480 -8.66 -4.15 12.50
CA PHE A 480 -9.54 -3.72 13.59
C PHE A 480 -9.44 -4.65 14.80
N ALA A 481 -9.51 -4.07 15.99
CA ALA A 481 -9.32 -4.78 17.25
C ALA A 481 -10.55 -5.64 17.63
N PRO A 482 -10.40 -6.73 18.40
CA PRO A 482 -11.55 -7.39 19.02
C PRO A 482 -12.20 -6.46 20.06
N PHE A 483 -13.51 -6.59 20.23
CA PHE A 483 -14.28 -5.72 21.12
C PHE A 483 -14.32 -6.21 22.57
N GLY A 484 -14.50 -5.26 23.49
CA GLY A 484 -14.77 -5.54 24.90
C GLY A 484 -13.56 -6.05 25.70
N ARG A 485 -13.85 -6.64 26.86
CA ARG A 485 -12.85 -7.06 27.86
C ARG A 485 -13.01 -8.52 28.26
N ALA A 486 -11.92 -9.12 28.70
CA ALA A 486 -11.86 -10.46 29.28
C ALA A 486 -11.32 -10.38 30.72
N ALA A 487 -11.85 -11.23 31.60
CA ALA A 487 -11.28 -11.40 32.93
C ALA A 487 -9.85 -11.94 32.79
N LEU A 488 -8.90 -11.38 33.52
CA LEU A 488 -7.49 -11.72 33.38
C LEU A 488 -7.25 -13.20 33.71
N GLN A 489 -7.97 -13.75 34.69
CA GLN A 489 -7.94 -15.18 35.02
C GLN A 489 -8.38 -16.08 33.85
N ASP A 490 -9.21 -15.54 32.95
CA ASP A 490 -9.69 -16.20 31.76
C ASP A 490 -8.79 -15.97 30.54
N THR A 491 -7.57 -15.45 30.70
CA THR A 491 -6.62 -15.28 29.58
C THR A 491 -5.48 -16.31 29.63
N ASN A 492 -4.76 -16.46 28.51
CA ASN A 492 -3.55 -17.27 28.44
C ASN A 492 -2.54 -16.85 29.54
N ILE A 493 -1.80 -17.82 30.10
CA ILE A 493 -0.82 -17.58 31.16
C ILE A 493 0.22 -16.50 30.84
N GLU A 494 0.66 -16.38 29.58
CA GLU A 494 1.60 -15.34 29.17
C GLU A 494 0.94 -13.95 29.18
N VAL A 495 -0.34 -13.86 28.79
CA VAL A 495 -1.11 -12.63 28.91
C VAL A 495 -1.23 -12.21 30.37
N ARG A 496 -1.56 -13.16 31.27
CA ARG A 496 -1.62 -12.92 32.73
C ARG A 496 -0.30 -12.37 33.27
N ARG A 497 0.82 -12.93 32.81
CA ARG A 497 2.18 -12.51 33.21
C ARG A 497 2.50 -11.10 32.73
N HIS A 498 2.23 -10.80 31.46
CA HIS A 498 2.65 -9.55 30.83
C HIS A 498 1.69 -8.37 31.02
N ALA A 499 0.41 -8.63 31.29
CA ALA A 499 -0.57 -7.59 31.63
C ALA A 499 -0.19 -6.78 32.88
N LYS A 500 0.52 -7.42 33.82
CA LYS A 500 0.98 -6.80 35.07
C LYS A 500 2.44 -6.36 35.03
N CYS A 501 3.08 -6.42 33.88
CA CYS A 501 4.49 -6.08 33.80
C CYS A 501 4.73 -4.60 34.11
N GLU A 502 5.92 -4.28 34.63
CA GLU A 502 6.37 -2.90 34.80
C GLU A 502 6.89 -2.29 33.49
N ALA A 503 7.29 -3.16 32.57
CA ALA A 503 7.79 -2.76 31.27
C ALA A 503 6.64 -2.46 30.31
N ARG A 504 6.86 -1.52 29.40
CA ARG A 504 5.89 -1.22 28.33
C ARG A 504 6.05 -2.20 27.19
N HIS A 505 4.98 -2.95 26.92
CA HIS A 505 4.91 -3.90 25.82
C HIS A 505 4.39 -3.24 24.55
N GLY A 506 5.05 -3.51 23.44
CA GLY A 506 4.72 -2.92 22.15
C GLY A 506 5.63 -3.45 21.07
N LEU A 507 5.24 -3.22 19.82
CA LEU A 507 5.94 -3.73 18.66
C LEU A 507 6.92 -2.68 18.12
N GLU A 508 8.23 -2.93 18.22
CA GLU A 508 9.28 -2.06 17.68
C GLU A 508 10.18 -2.83 16.71
N VAL A 509 10.45 -2.28 15.53
CA VAL A 509 11.47 -2.88 14.64
C VAL A 509 12.85 -2.51 15.15
N GLU A 510 13.65 -3.54 15.42
CA GLU A 510 15.05 -3.41 15.82
C GLU A 510 15.97 -3.38 14.59
N SER A 511 15.75 -4.30 13.66
CA SER A 511 16.57 -4.36 12.44
C SER A 511 15.84 -5.01 11.27
N LEU A 512 16.32 -4.71 10.08
CA LEU A 512 15.91 -5.38 8.86
C LEU A 512 17.15 -5.91 8.13
N THR A 513 17.14 -7.19 7.81
CA THR A 513 18.30 -7.89 7.27
C THR A 513 17.92 -8.59 5.99
N TRP A 514 18.56 -8.22 4.88
CA TRP A 514 18.47 -8.98 3.64
C TRP A 514 19.34 -10.24 3.72
N ARG A 515 18.83 -11.37 3.25
CA ARG A 515 19.64 -12.59 3.12
C ARG A 515 20.63 -12.39 1.97
N ARG A 516 21.91 -12.75 2.17
CA ARG A 516 22.95 -12.74 1.12
C ARG A 516 23.50 -14.15 0.92
N ARG A 517 24.28 -14.33 -0.15
CA ARG A 517 24.92 -15.62 -0.48
C ARG A 517 25.93 -16.09 0.57
N ASP A 518 26.70 -15.18 1.19
CA ASP A 518 27.86 -15.53 2.03
C ASP A 518 27.87 -14.96 3.47
N SER A 519 26.86 -14.16 3.88
CA SER A 519 26.67 -13.69 5.28
C SER A 519 25.40 -12.83 5.41
N GLN A 520 24.93 -12.55 6.63
CA GLN A 520 23.84 -11.61 6.86
C GLN A 520 24.40 -10.22 7.18
N VAL A 521 23.90 -9.16 6.52
CA VAL A 521 24.20 -7.77 6.86
C VAL A 521 22.90 -7.07 7.24
N SER A 522 22.83 -6.61 8.48
CA SER A 522 21.67 -5.91 9.03
C SER A 522 21.69 -4.43 8.66
N THR A 523 20.55 -3.91 8.25
CA THR A 523 20.27 -2.48 8.27
C THR A 523 19.51 -2.19 9.55
N SER A 524 20.14 -1.45 10.46
CA SER A 524 19.43 -0.97 11.65
C SER A 524 18.45 0.13 11.23
N ILE A 525 17.18 -0.05 11.60
CA ILE A 525 16.18 1.02 11.54
C ILE A 525 16.25 1.72 12.90
N SER A 526 16.26 3.05 12.91
CA SER A 526 16.31 3.80 14.17
C SER A 526 15.11 3.46 15.05
N PRO A 527 15.30 2.84 16.23
CA PRO A 527 14.22 2.50 17.14
C PRO A 527 13.63 3.76 17.78
N GLY A 528 12.36 3.69 18.22
CA GLY A 528 11.74 4.70 19.08
C GLY A 528 11.11 5.92 18.39
N ILE A 529 10.90 5.89 17.07
CA ILE A 529 10.13 6.96 16.39
C ILE A 529 8.64 6.57 16.37
N PRO A 530 7.73 7.43 16.89
CA PRO A 530 6.31 7.12 16.93
C PRO A 530 5.71 6.83 15.55
N LEU A 531 4.71 5.94 15.52
CA LEU A 531 3.86 5.75 14.35
C LEU A 531 3.14 7.04 14.00
N ARG A 532 2.96 7.29 12.71
CA ARG A 532 2.25 8.49 12.26
C ARG A 532 0.76 8.40 12.60
N ALA A 533 0.27 9.42 13.29
CA ALA A 533 -1.15 9.64 13.49
C ALA A 533 -1.82 10.07 12.17
N LYS A 534 -3.11 9.73 12.03
CA LYS A 534 -3.94 10.14 10.90
C LYS A 534 -4.67 11.44 11.23
N ASN A 535 -4.88 12.27 10.21
CA ASN A 535 -5.63 13.52 10.35
C ASN A 535 -7.15 13.28 10.24
N GLY A 536 -7.96 14.32 10.50
CA GLY A 536 -9.42 14.23 10.36
C GLY A 536 -10.13 13.86 11.66
N VAL A 537 -9.73 14.50 12.76
CA VAL A 537 -10.43 14.35 14.04
C VAL A 537 -11.90 14.75 13.84
N PRO A 538 -12.86 13.86 14.15
CA PRO A 538 -14.27 14.14 13.93
C PRO A 538 -14.71 15.27 14.87
N ARG A 539 -15.10 16.41 14.28
CA ARG A 539 -15.71 17.53 14.99
C ARG A 539 -17.17 17.64 14.55
N LYS A 540 -18.08 17.76 15.53
CA LYS A 540 -19.49 18.07 15.26
C LYS A 540 -19.59 19.55 14.88
N GLY A 541 -20.00 19.82 13.65
CA GLY A 541 -20.42 21.14 13.17
C GLY A 541 -21.91 21.13 12.81
N ASP A 542 -22.41 22.22 12.23
CA ASP A 542 -23.83 22.40 11.85
C ASP A 542 -24.28 21.60 10.61
N LEU A 543 -23.48 20.62 10.16
CA LEU A 543 -23.78 19.83 8.97
C LEU A 543 -24.87 18.78 9.23
N ALA A 544 -25.86 18.73 8.34
CA ALA A 544 -26.84 17.64 8.31
C ALA A 544 -26.18 16.35 7.77
N ILE A 545 -26.10 15.33 8.61
CA ILE A 545 -25.61 13.99 8.24
C ILE A 545 -26.75 13.22 7.56
N THR A 546 -26.46 12.63 6.40
CA THR A 546 -27.41 11.78 5.66
C THR A 546 -27.40 10.37 6.22
N TYR A 547 -28.59 9.78 6.37
CA TYR A 547 -28.79 8.40 6.85
C TYR A 547 -29.60 7.56 5.87
N GLU A 548 -29.74 8.02 4.62
CA GLU A 548 -30.57 7.35 3.60
C GLU A 548 -30.02 5.97 3.22
N ASN A 549 -28.69 5.84 3.18
CA ASN A 549 -28.00 4.58 2.91
C ASN A 549 -27.44 3.91 4.19
N LEU A 550 -27.88 4.36 5.37
CA LEU A 550 -27.48 3.70 6.62
C LEU A 550 -28.20 2.36 6.70
N ASP A 551 -27.43 1.28 6.64
CA ASP A 551 -27.97 -0.07 6.71
C ASP A 551 -27.47 -0.78 7.97
N TYR A 552 -28.40 -1.09 8.87
CA TYR A 552 -28.10 -1.83 10.10
C TYR A 552 -28.01 -3.35 9.87
N GLU A 553 -28.54 -3.85 8.75
CA GLU A 553 -28.60 -5.26 8.40
C GLU A 553 -27.42 -5.67 7.49
N ASP A 554 -26.94 -4.77 6.62
CA ASP A 554 -25.75 -4.96 5.77
C ASP A 554 -24.43 -4.65 6.53
N ASP A 555 -24.17 -5.43 7.59
CA ASP A 555 -22.95 -5.35 8.39
C ASP A 555 -22.00 -6.55 8.16
N ASP A 556 -21.98 -7.07 6.93
CA ASP A 556 -21.11 -8.16 6.47
C ASP A 556 -19.63 -7.89 6.78
N CYS A 557 -19.23 -6.62 6.72
CA CYS A 557 -17.87 -6.17 7.06
C CYS A 557 -17.53 -6.47 8.52
N SER A 558 -18.37 -6.05 9.47
CA SER A 558 -18.11 -6.32 10.88
C SER A 558 -18.29 -7.78 11.23
N GLU A 559 -19.27 -8.47 10.63
CA GLU A 559 -19.41 -9.92 10.79
C GLU A 559 -18.12 -10.63 10.41
N MET A 560 -17.61 -10.39 9.19
CA MET A 560 -16.39 -11.02 8.69
C MET A 560 -15.17 -10.70 9.56
N VAL A 561 -14.97 -9.42 9.91
CA VAL A 561 -13.79 -8.99 10.69
C VAL A 561 -13.86 -9.54 12.11
N THR A 562 -15.05 -9.51 12.75
CA THR A 562 -15.29 -10.09 14.07
C THR A 562 -15.06 -11.60 14.07
N ARG A 563 -15.60 -12.33 13.09
CA ARG A 563 -15.34 -13.77 12.95
C ARG A 563 -13.84 -14.05 12.89
N ASN A 564 -13.13 -13.39 11.99
CA ASN A 564 -11.70 -13.63 11.80
C ASN A 564 -10.85 -13.31 13.04
N ILE A 565 -11.12 -12.22 13.75
CA ILE A 565 -10.33 -11.86 14.94
C ILE A 565 -10.62 -12.79 16.13
N PHE A 566 -11.87 -13.25 16.29
CA PHE A 566 -12.19 -14.22 17.34
C PHE A 566 -11.72 -15.63 17.01
N THR A 567 -11.71 -16.03 15.74
CA THR A 567 -11.00 -17.24 15.30
C THR A 567 -9.52 -17.11 15.65
N TRP A 568 -8.85 -16.01 15.28
CA TRP A 568 -7.44 -15.81 15.62
C TRP A 568 -7.18 -15.86 17.13
N LEU A 569 -8.08 -15.30 17.95
CA LEU A 569 -7.92 -15.22 19.41
C LEU A 569 -8.26 -16.53 20.15
N ARG A 570 -9.16 -17.36 19.61
CA ARG A 570 -9.78 -18.47 20.35
C ARG A 570 -9.69 -19.83 19.67
N ASP A 571 -9.20 -19.95 18.43
CA ASP A 571 -9.12 -21.23 17.72
C ASP A 571 -8.18 -22.24 18.42
N GLU A 572 -7.06 -21.77 18.98
CA GLU A 572 -6.08 -22.60 19.68
C GLU A 572 -6.40 -22.84 21.17
N ASP A 573 -6.93 -21.85 21.90
CA ASP A 573 -7.17 -21.92 23.37
C ASP A 573 -8.64 -22.07 23.76
N GLY A 574 -9.56 -22.04 22.79
CA GLY A 574 -11.01 -22.10 23.02
C GLY A 574 -11.60 -20.84 23.66
N PHE A 575 -12.94 -20.78 23.73
CA PHE A 575 -13.66 -19.70 24.41
C PHE A 575 -13.78 -19.98 25.91
N PRO A 576 -13.52 -18.99 26.79
CA PRO A 576 -13.85 -19.10 28.21
C PRO A 576 -15.36 -19.17 28.43
N VAL A 577 -15.79 -19.70 29.57
CA VAL A 577 -17.21 -19.85 29.93
C VAL A 577 -17.94 -18.49 29.93
N ALA A 578 -17.26 -17.43 30.36
CA ALA A 578 -17.78 -16.07 30.33
C ALA A 578 -18.10 -15.56 28.91
N GLU A 579 -17.46 -16.11 27.88
CA GLU A 579 -17.67 -15.75 26.47
C GLU A 579 -18.64 -16.70 25.75
N LYS A 580 -19.39 -17.53 26.49
CA LYS A 580 -20.36 -18.47 25.89
C LYS A 580 -21.34 -17.79 24.94
N ALA A 581 -21.85 -16.62 25.31
CA ALA A 581 -22.79 -15.87 24.48
C ALA A 581 -22.16 -15.31 23.19
N ILE A 582 -20.84 -15.02 23.21
CA ILE A 582 -20.09 -14.61 22.00
C ILE A 582 -19.89 -15.81 21.08
N ARG A 583 -19.48 -16.96 21.65
CA ARG A 583 -19.26 -18.20 20.90
C ARG A 583 -20.52 -18.66 20.16
N GLU A 584 -21.68 -18.57 20.81
CA GLU A 584 -22.98 -19.03 20.29
C GLU A 584 -23.67 -18.00 19.39
N HIS A 585 -23.03 -16.84 19.16
CA HIS A 585 -23.57 -15.83 18.24
C HIS A 585 -23.38 -16.25 16.79
N GLU A 586 -24.34 -15.97 15.91
CA GLU A 586 -24.33 -16.41 14.51
C GLU A 586 -23.13 -15.88 13.68
N TRP A 587 -22.56 -14.74 14.07
CA TRP A 587 -21.29 -14.25 13.48
C TRP A 587 -20.09 -15.16 13.79
N ILE A 588 -20.16 -15.99 14.83
CA ILE A 588 -19.06 -16.84 15.32
C ILE A 588 -19.36 -18.33 15.13
N ASP A 589 -20.58 -18.81 15.42
CA ASP A 589 -20.94 -20.24 15.53
C ASP A 589 -20.91 -21.03 14.19
N ASN A 590 -20.68 -20.37 13.06
CA ASN A 590 -20.59 -20.98 11.73
C ASN A 590 -19.19 -21.56 11.39
N LEU A 591 -18.35 -21.87 12.38
CA LEU A 591 -16.99 -22.37 12.13
C LEU A 591 -16.93 -23.82 11.61
N ASP A 592 -18.06 -24.55 11.52
CA ASP A 592 -18.10 -25.97 11.11
C ASP A 592 -19.23 -26.33 10.10
N ASP A 593 -19.94 -25.39 9.46
CA ASP A 593 -21.12 -25.70 8.62
C ASP A 593 -20.82 -26.02 7.14
N ASP A 594 -19.56 -26.26 6.77
CA ASP A 594 -19.13 -26.65 5.42
C ASP A 594 -18.61 -28.11 5.37
N ASP A 595 -19.34 -29.12 5.91
CA ASP A 595 -19.29 -30.51 5.36
C ASP A 595 -20.26 -31.56 5.96
N ASP A 596 -21.35 -31.21 6.66
CA ASP A 596 -22.29 -32.24 7.16
C ASP A 596 -23.37 -32.58 6.12
N CYS A 597 -22.98 -33.32 5.08
CA CYS A 597 -23.95 -34.13 4.34
C CYS A 597 -24.65 -35.09 5.30
N LEU A 598 -25.96 -34.92 5.48
CA LEU A 598 -26.83 -35.86 6.21
C LEU A 598 -26.77 -37.25 5.55
N ILE A 599 -25.84 -38.11 6.00
CA ILE A 599 -25.88 -39.53 5.67
C ILE A 599 -27.03 -40.15 6.45
N THR A 600 -28.17 -40.26 5.78
CA THR A 600 -29.25 -41.16 6.16
C THR A 600 -28.79 -42.60 5.84
N GLY A 601 -28.42 -43.37 6.87
CA GLY A 601 -27.89 -44.72 6.66
C GLY A 601 -27.81 -45.56 7.93
N ASP A 602 -28.90 -46.29 8.16
CA ASP A 602 -29.16 -47.46 9.01
C ASP A 602 -28.16 -47.94 10.09
N THR A 603 -28.76 -48.26 11.24
CA THR A 603 -28.14 -48.74 12.47
C THR A 603 -27.23 -49.97 12.29
N ARG A 604 -25.92 -49.80 12.50
CA ARG A 604 -25.03 -50.84 13.06
C ARG A 604 -23.77 -50.24 13.67
N SER A 605 -23.56 -50.52 14.96
CA SER A 605 -22.35 -50.20 15.69
C SER A 605 -21.17 -51.03 15.18
N THR A 606 -20.11 -50.35 14.75
CA THR A 606 -18.73 -50.86 14.79
C THR A 606 -17.84 -49.75 15.32
N VAL A 607 -17.23 -50.05 16.47
CA VAL A 607 -16.33 -49.23 17.26
C VAL A 607 -15.18 -48.65 16.43
N GLY A 608 -14.95 -47.34 16.56
CA GLY A 608 -13.78 -46.62 16.05
C GLY A 608 -14.10 -45.64 14.92
N GLY A 609 -14.70 -44.50 15.26
CA GLY A 609 -14.97 -43.41 14.30
C GLY A 609 -15.56 -42.19 15.01
N ASP A 610 -14.98 -41.02 14.70
CA ASP A 610 -15.36 -39.65 15.04
C ASP A 610 -16.36 -39.39 16.18
N LEU A 611 -15.79 -39.05 17.33
CA LEU A 611 -16.49 -38.43 18.45
C LEU A 611 -16.24 -36.90 18.52
N HIS A 612 -15.70 -36.28 17.46
CA HIS A 612 -15.11 -34.94 17.55
C HIS A 612 -16.14 -33.80 17.53
N GLY A 613 -17.20 -33.89 16.73
CA GLY A 613 -18.16 -32.77 16.55
C GLY A 613 -19.04 -32.47 17.79
N TRP A 614 -19.55 -33.50 18.47
CA TRP A 614 -20.42 -33.28 19.63
C TRP A 614 -19.65 -32.86 20.88
N LEU A 615 -18.42 -33.39 21.08
CA LEU A 615 -17.56 -33.00 22.21
C LEU A 615 -17.06 -31.55 22.10
N ARG A 616 -16.86 -31.01 20.89
CA ARG A 616 -16.49 -29.60 20.65
C ARG A 616 -17.60 -28.61 21.03
N LYS A 617 -18.87 -28.97 20.84
CA LYS A 617 -20.03 -28.13 21.23
C LYS A 617 -20.25 -28.06 22.75
N THR A 618 -19.77 -29.06 23.50
CA THR A 618 -19.96 -29.14 24.96
C THR A 618 -18.75 -28.78 25.81
N ALA A 619 -17.56 -28.64 25.22
CA ALA A 619 -16.34 -28.44 25.98
C ALA A 619 -15.61 -27.15 25.57
N THR A 620 -15.42 -26.27 26.54
CA THR A 620 -14.45 -25.18 26.51
C THR A 620 -13.07 -25.79 26.72
N TRP A 621 -12.46 -26.33 25.67
CA TRP A 621 -11.10 -26.87 25.74
C TRP A 621 -10.14 -25.70 25.88
N ARG A 622 -9.63 -25.51 27.10
CA ARG A 622 -8.56 -24.56 27.41
C ARG A 622 -7.27 -25.33 27.53
N SER A 623 -6.36 -25.10 26.60
CA SER A 623 -5.10 -25.86 26.52
C SER A 623 -4.02 -25.22 27.39
N ASN A 624 -4.04 -23.89 27.52
CA ASN A 624 -2.92 -23.09 28.05
C ASN A 624 -3.29 -22.14 29.20
N SER A 625 -4.46 -22.33 29.82
CA SER A 625 -5.10 -21.34 30.70
C SER A 625 -5.43 -21.85 32.11
N LEU A 626 -4.65 -22.81 32.62
CA LEU A 626 -4.67 -23.17 34.05
C LEU A 626 -3.87 -22.16 34.88
#